data_AF-A0A9E2ZZI9-F1
#
_entry.id   AF-A0A9E2ZZI9-F1
#
_cell.length_a   1.000
_cell.length_b   1.000
_cell.length_c   1.000
_cell.angle_alpha   90.00
_cell.angle_beta   90.00
_cell.angle_gamma   90.00
#
_symmetry.space_group_name_H-M   'P 1'
#
loop_
_entity.id
_entity.type
_entity.pdbx_description
1 polymer ?
#
loop_
_entity_poly.entity_id
_entity_poly.type
_entity_poly.pdbx_seq_one_letter_code
_entity_poly.pdbx_strand_id
1 'polypeptide(L)'
;EPEAKKPEIALPEKPKPKAKPKPVPPKRDLAFEKQLREQAAAEQRELQDRQIRDLAAQASAALRNKALLQWTDKIRAKIRGNIILPQDIPGNPEAIFDVTLLPTGEVLTVRKRQSSGHPGYDDAVDRAIMKSSPLPLPDDRSLFRRDLQLKFRPQDR
;
A
#
# COMPACT_ATOMS: atom_id res chain seq x y z
N GLU A 1 42.81 112.02 -16.63
CA GLU A 1 43.94 111.09 -16.66
C GLU A 1 44.06 110.44 -15.27
N PRO A 2 44.47 109.16 -15.08
CA PRO A 2 44.55 108.00 -15.98
C PRO A 2 44.03 106.66 -15.35
N GLU A 3 44.04 105.60 -16.19
CA GLU A 3 44.45 104.18 -15.96
C GLU A 3 43.86 103.32 -14.82
N ALA A 4 43.75 101.98 -14.91
CA ALA A 4 44.35 100.98 -15.79
C ALA A 4 43.58 99.64 -15.78
N LYS A 5 43.85 98.85 -16.81
CA LYS A 5 43.48 97.44 -17.10
C LYS A 5 43.91 96.45 -16.01
N LYS A 6 43.18 95.31 -15.89
CA LYS A 6 43.61 93.93 -16.30
C LYS A 6 42.59 92.85 -15.86
N PRO A 7 42.64 91.62 -16.43
CA PRO A 7 41.46 90.82 -16.82
C PRO A 7 41.38 89.42 -16.13
N GLU A 8 40.36 88.65 -16.55
CA GLU A 8 40.33 87.17 -16.66
C GLU A 8 40.22 86.34 -15.36
N ILE A 9 39.11 85.60 -15.20
CA ILE A 9 39.14 84.21 -14.70
C ILE A 9 37.99 83.44 -15.35
N ALA A 10 38.40 82.43 -16.10
CA ALA A 10 37.59 81.43 -16.78
C ALA A 10 36.74 80.60 -15.80
N LEU A 11 35.54 80.24 -16.26
CA LEU A 11 34.71 79.21 -15.65
C LEU A 11 34.87 77.91 -16.45
N PRO A 12 35.66 76.92 -16.00
CA PRO A 12 35.55 75.57 -16.50
C PRO A 12 34.58 74.76 -15.62
N GLU A 13 33.54 74.27 -16.27
CA GLU A 13 32.52 73.34 -15.81
C GLU A 13 33.15 72.09 -15.18
N LYS A 14 32.82 71.80 -13.91
CA LYS A 14 33.24 70.57 -13.24
C LYS A 14 32.58 69.36 -13.91
N PRO A 15 33.34 68.33 -14.33
CA PRO A 15 32.77 67.13 -14.94
C PRO A 15 32.01 66.31 -13.88
N LYS A 16 30.77 65.95 -14.20
CA LYS A 16 29.94 65.03 -13.41
C LYS A 16 30.66 63.68 -13.22
N PRO A 17 30.61 63.07 -12.03
CA PRO A 17 31.29 61.81 -11.75
C PRO A 17 30.75 60.68 -12.64
N LYS A 18 31.66 60.00 -13.33
CA LYS A 18 31.39 58.81 -14.16
C LYS A 18 30.60 57.77 -13.36
N ALA A 19 29.43 57.42 -13.89
CA ALA A 19 28.67 56.26 -13.45
C ALA A 19 29.54 55.00 -13.58
N LYS A 20 29.70 54.28 -12.46
CA LYS A 20 30.36 52.96 -12.45
C LYS A 20 29.60 52.01 -13.41
N PRO A 21 30.29 51.23 -14.26
CA PRO A 21 29.63 50.20 -15.04
C PRO A 21 29.02 49.18 -14.08
N LYS A 22 27.70 48.98 -14.11
CA LYS A 22 27.07 47.84 -13.43
C LYS A 22 27.67 46.56 -14.03
N PRO A 23 28.18 45.61 -13.22
CA PRO A 23 28.60 44.32 -13.74
C PRO A 23 27.36 43.64 -14.32
N VAL A 24 27.43 43.32 -15.61
CA VAL A 24 26.37 42.56 -16.29
C VAL A 24 26.40 41.16 -15.66
N PRO A 25 25.31 40.68 -15.03
CA PRO A 25 25.32 39.35 -14.42
C PRO A 25 25.60 38.30 -15.51
N PRO A 26 26.31 37.20 -15.19
CA PRO A 26 26.79 36.29 -16.20
C PRO A 26 25.57 35.58 -16.81
N LYS A 27 25.37 35.73 -18.13
CA LYS A 27 24.30 35.04 -18.87
C LYS A 27 24.37 33.51 -18.79
N ARG A 28 25.45 32.97 -18.23
CA ARG A 28 25.73 31.53 -18.04
C ARG A 28 24.97 30.94 -16.84
N ASP A 29 24.63 31.75 -15.84
CA ASP A 29 23.90 31.30 -14.64
C ASP A 29 22.43 30.97 -14.93
N LEU A 30 21.74 31.75 -15.77
CA LEU A 30 20.31 31.57 -16.05
C LEU A 30 19.98 30.24 -16.74
N ALA A 31 20.82 29.78 -17.67
CA ALA A 31 20.61 28.52 -18.38
C ALA A 31 20.85 27.30 -17.47
N PHE A 32 21.88 27.37 -16.63
CA PHE A 32 22.19 26.34 -15.65
C PHE A 32 21.10 26.24 -14.56
N GLU A 33 20.62 27.40 -14.08
CA GLU A 33 19.55 27.48 -13.07
C GLU A 33 18.21 26.96 -13.60
N LYS A 34 17.89 27.23 -14.88
CA LYS A 34 16.74 26.64 -15.56
C LYS A 34 16.84 25.11 -15.65
N GLN A 35 18.01 24.60 -16.07
CA GLN A 35 18.23 23.16 -16.19
C GLN A 35 18.14 22.46 -14.83
N LEU A 36 18.66 23.08 -13.77
CA LEU A 36 18.56 22.55 -12.41
C LEU A 36 17.10 22.53 -11.90
N ARG A 37 16.33 23.59 -12.16
CA ARG A 37 14.89 23.62 -11.84
C ARG A 37 14.10 22.57 -12.62
N GLU A 38 14.43 22.36 -13.89
CA GLU A 38 13.77 21.36 -14.73
C GLU A 38 14.11 19.93 -14.29
N GLN A 39 15.37 19.65 -13.94
CA GLN A 39 15.78 18.37 -13.36
C GLN A 39 15.10 18.12 -12.01
N ALA A 40 15.07 19.11 -11.12
CA ALA A 40 14.38 19.00 -9.83
C ALA A 40 12.87 18.77 -10.02
N ALA A 41 12.24 19.46 -10.98
CA ALA A 41 10.83 19.26 -11.30
C ALA A 41 10.55 17.88 -11.91
N ALA A 42 11.45 17.37 -12.75
CA ALA A 42 11.36 16.02 -13.30
C ALA A 42 11.49 14.96 -12.19
N GLU A 43 12.49 15.10 -11.31
CA GLU A 43 12.69 14.19 -10.18
C GLU A 43 11.49 14.22 -9.22
N GLN A 44 10.94 15.40 -8.92
CA GLN A 44 9.71 15.53 -8.12
C GLN A 44 8.52 14.81 -8.77
N ARG A 45 8.36 14.92 -10.10
CA ARG A 45 7.30 14.21 -10.83
C ARG A 45 7.49 12.70 -10.79
N GLU A 46 8.72 12.22 -10.98
CA GLU A 46 9.03 10.79 -10.90
C GLU A 46 8.78 10.22 -9.49
N LEU A 47 9.17 10.95 -8.45
CA LEU A 47 8.88 10.58 -7.06
C LEU A 47 7.37 10.56 -6.79
N GLN A 48 6.62 11.51 -7.34
CA GLN A 48 5.16 11.54 -7.19
C GLN A 48 4.49 10.39 -7.96
N ASP A 49 4.92 10.10 -9.18
CA ASP A 49 4.40 8.98 -9.98
C ASP A 49 4.70 7.63 -9.32
N ARG A 50 5.92 7.45 -8.78
CA ARG A 50 6.28 6.27 -7.98
C ARG A 50 5.40 6.13 -6.74
N GLN A 51 5.17 7.21 -6.00
CA GLN A 51 4.29 7.19 -4.82
C GLN A 51 2.86 6.81 -5.21
N ILE A 52 2.32 7.36 -6.30
CA ILE A 52 0.97 7.03 -6.77
C ILE A 52 0.88 5.55 -7.17
N ARG A 53 1.87 5.02 -7.91
CA ARG A 53 1.92 3.60 -8.27
C ARG A 53 2.01 2.69 -7.06
N ASP A 54 2.83 3.06 -6.08
CA ASP A 54 2.97 2.29 -4.85
C ASP A 54 1.68 2.30 -4.03
N LEU A 55 1.03 3.46 -3.88
CA LEU A 55 -0.28 3.56 -3.22
C LEU A 55 -1.35 2.73 -3.93
N ALA A 56 -1.38 2.77 -5.26
CA ALA A 56 -2.31 1.99 -6.07
C ALA A 56 -2.06 0.48 -5.92
N ALA A 57 -0.79 0.05 -5.91
CA ALA A 57 -0.41 -1.33 -5.67
C ALA A 57 -0.83 -1.79 -4.26
N GLN A 58 -0.56 -0.99 -3.22
CA GLN A 58 -0.98 -1.28 -1.84
C GLN A 58 -2.51 -1.37 -1.71
N ALA A 59 -3.24 -0.43 -2.32
CA ALA A 59 -4.70 -0.44 -2.31
C ALA A 59 -5.26 -1.72 -2.98
N SER A 60 -4.71 -2.10 -4.13
CA SER A 60 -5.10 -3.33 -4.83
C SER A 60 -4.81 -4.59 -4.01
N ALA A 61 -3.66 -4.65 -3.34
CA ALA A 61 -3.28 -5.77 -2.47
C ALA A 61 -4.19 -5.86 -1.24
N ALA A 62 -4.54 -4.72 -0.63
CA ALA A 62 -5.45 -4.65 0.50
C ALA A 62 -6.86 -5.14 0.14
N LEU A 63 -7.40 -4.72 -1.01
CA LEU A 63 -8.69 -5.21 -1.52
C LEU A 63 -8.66 -6.72 -1.76
N ARG A 64 -7.57 -7.23 -2.37
CA ARG A 64 -7.40 -8.66 -2.62
C ARG A 64 -7.33 -9.47 -1.33
N ASN A 65 -6.59 -8.98 -0.33
CA ASN A 65 -6.50 -9.63 0.97
C ASN A 65 -7.85 -9.63 1.71
N LYS A 66 -8.58 -8.51 1.66
CA LYS A 66 -9.93 -8.43 2.23
C LYS A 66 -10.88 -9.44 1.59
N ALA A 67 -10.86 -9.56 0.26
CA ALA A 67 -11.68 -10.54 -0.46
C ALA A 67 -11.28 -11.99 -0.11
N LEU A 68 -9.99 -12.27 0.08
CA LEU A 68 -9.50 -13.59 0.51
C LEU A 68 -10.00 -13.94 1.92
N LEU A 69 -9.91 -12.99 2.87
CA LEU A 69 -10.41 -13.17 4.22
C LEU A 69 -11.92 -13.42 4.21
N GLN A 70 -12.70 -12.59 3.49
CA GLN A 70 -14.14 -12.77 3.35
C GLN A 70 -14.50 -14.15 2.78
N TRP A 71 -13.76 -14.61 1.78
CA TRP A 71 -13.97 -15.95 1.22
C TRP A 71 -13.67 -17.05 2.25
N THR A 72 -12.54 -16.93 2.96
CA THR A 72 -12.16 -17.87 4.02
C THR A 72 -13.18 -17.89 5.16
N ASP A 73 -13.71 -16.73 5.56
CA ASP A 73 -14.75 -16.63 6.57
C ASP A 73 -16.08 -17.21 6.11
N LYS A 74 -16.47 -17.05 4.84
CA LYS A 74 -17.65 -17.75 4.29
C LYS A 74 -17.51 -19.27 4.39
N ILE A 75 -16.33 -19.79 4.10
CA ILE A 75 -16.02 -21.23 4.26
C ILE A 75 -16.14 -21.64 5.73
N ARG A 76 -15.47 -20.91 6.63
CA ARG A 76 -15.51 -21.18 8.08
C ARG A 76 -16.93 -21.13 8.63
N ALA A 77 -17.72 -20.13 8.23
CA ALA A 77 -19.11 -19.97 8.65
C ALA A 77 -19.99 -21.14 8.18
N LYS A 78 -19.86 -21.57 6.92
CA LYS A 78 -20.60 -22.73 6.40
C LYS A 78 -20.26 -24.00 7.17
N ILE A 79 -18.97 -24.22 7.43
CA ILE A 79 -18.51 -25.39 8.19
C ILE A 79 -19.04 -25.33 9.62
N ARG A 80 -18.90 -24.19 10.30
CA ARG A 80 -19.41 -23.99 11.68
C ARG A 80 -20.90 -24.26 11.81
N GLY A 81 -21.72 -23.84 10.84
CA GLY A 81 -23.16 -24.12 10.85
C GLY A 81 -23.49 -25.61 10.80
N ASN A 82 -22.56 -26.44 10.33
CA ASN A 82 -22.68 -27.90 10.29
C ASN A 82 -21.99 -28.63 11.46
N ILE A 83 -21.23 -27.92 12.30
CA ILE A 83 -20.57 -28.53 13.47
C ILE A 83 -21.63 -28.79 14.54
N ILE A 84 -21.77 -30.05 14.94
CA ILE A 84 -22.57 -30.43 16.11
C ILE A 84 -21.65 -30.30 17.32
N LEU A 85 -21.85 -29.27 18.13
CA LEU A 85 -21.02 -29.01 19.30
C LEU A 85 -21.32 -30.05 20.40
N PRO A 86 -20.36 -30.90 20.81
CA PRO A 86 -20.54 -31.73 21.99
C PRO A 86 -20.66 -30.86 23.25
N GLN A 87 -21.46 -31.32 24.21
CA GLN A 87 -21.82 -30.55 25.41
C GLN A 87 -20.66 -30.40 26.40
N ASP A 88 -19.58 -31.17 26.21
CA ASP A 88 -18.47 -31.32 27.16
C ASP A 88 -17.14 -30.74 26.62
N ILE A 89 -17.17 -29.57 25.98
CA ILE A 89 -15.93 -28.90 25.55
C ILE A 89 -15.50 -27.86 26.60
N PRO A 90 -14.45 -28.12 27.39
CA PRO A 90 -13.94 -27.13 28.32
C PRO A 90 -13.20 -26.02 27.56
N GLY A 91 -13.60 -24.77 27.80
CA GLY A 91 -12.91 -23.59 27.26
C GLY A 91 -13.08 -23.38 25.76
N ASN A 92 -11.99 -23.04 25.07
CA ASN A 92 -11.97 -22.71 23.64
C ASN A 92 -10.79 -23.38 22.91
N PRO A 93 -10.75 -24.72 22.85
CA PRO A 93 -9.62 -25.40 22.24
C PRO A 93 -9.56 -25.15 20.73
N GLU A 94 -8.34 -25.05 20.19
CA GLU A 94 -8.11 -24.83 18.77
C GLU A 94 -7.81 -26.16 18.06
N ALA A 95 -8.59 -26.46 17.02
CA ALA A 95 -8.27 -27.51 16.06
C ALA A 95 -7.82 -26.89 14.72
N ILE A 96 -6.80 -27.48 14.09
CA ILE A 96 -6.30 -27.04 12.79
C ILE A 96 -6.45 -28.18 11.79
N PHE A 97 -7.12 -27.89 10.68
CA PHE A 97 -7.34 -28.82 9.58
C PHE A 97 -6.79 -28.24 8.28
N ASP A 98 -6.07 -29.07 7.53
CA ASP A 98 -5.65 -28.80 6.16
C ASP A 98 -6.68 -29.46 5.23
N VAL A 99 -7.37 -28.64 4.44
CA VAL A 99 -8.47 -29.05 3.56
C VAL A 99 -8.05 -28.80 2.11
N THR A 100 -8.16 -29.84 1.28
CA THR A 100 -7.93 -29.73 -0.16
C THR A 100 -9.28 -29.71 -0.87
N LEU A 101 -9.48 -28.73 -1.75
CA LEU A 101 -10.71 -28.48 -2.49
C LEU A 101 -10.54 -28.73 -3.99
N LEU A 102 -11.63 -29.06 -4.66
CA LEU A 102 -11.70 -29.04 -6.12
C LEU A 102 -12.02 -27.61 -6.60
N PRO A 103 -11.70 -27.27 -7.86
CA PRO A 103 -12.11 -26.00 -8.49
C PRO A 103 -13.63 -25.79 -8.56
N THR A 104 -14.42 -26.84 -8.30
CA THR A 104 -15.88 -26.84 -8.18
C THR A 104 -16.36 -26.41 -6.77
N GLY A 105 -15.44 -26.31 -5.79
CA GLY A 105 -15.75 -26.03 -4.39
C GLY A 105 -15.97 -27.29 -3.55
N GLU A 106 -15.91 -28.48 -4.14
CA GLU A 106 -16.06 -29.74 -3.41
C GLU A 106 -14.83 -30.05 -2.56
N VAL A 107 -15.03 -30.71 -1.42
CA VAL A 107 -13.94 -31.13 -0.53
C VAL A 107 -13.35 -32.44 -1.06
N LEU A 108 -12.05 -32.43 -1.41
CA LEU A 108 -11.33 -33.61 -1.85
C LEU A 108 -10.76 -34.42 -0.68
N THR A 109 -10.12 -33.74 0.26
CA THR A 109 -9.44 -34.39 1.39
C THR A 109 -9.40 -33.46 2.58
N VAL A 110 -9.55 -34.03 3.77
CA VAL A 110 -9.41 -33.34 5.05
C VAL A 110 -8.31 -34.04 5.83
N ARG A 111 -7.33 -33.26 6.31
CA ARG A 111 -6.30 -33.77 7.22
C ARG A 111 -6.29 -32.93 8.49
N LYS A 112 -6.40 -33.60 9.63
CA LYS A 112 -6.19 -32.96 10.94
C LYS A 112 -4.70 -32.72 11.15
N ARG A 113 -4.29 -31.45 11.22
CA ARG A 113 -2.92 -31.07 11.56
C ARG A 113 -2.73 -30.98 13.07
N GLN A 114 -3.70 -30.41 13.77
CA GLN A 114 -3.67 -30.23 15.21
C GLN A 114 -5.03 -30.56 15.81
N SER A 115 -5.01 -31.39 16.84
CA SER A 115 -6.19 -31.72 17.63
C SER A 115 -6.51 -30.59 18.61
N SER A 116 -7.81 -30.36 18.84
CA SER A 116 -8.31 -29.52 19.93
C SER A 116 -8.03 -30.11 21.33
N GLY A 117 -7.61 -31.37 21.43
CA GLY A 117 -7.58 -32.10 22.69
C GLY A 117 -8.93 -32.68 23.09
N HIS A 118 -9.99 -32.46 22.30
CA HIS A 118 -11.30 -33.11 22.47
C HIS A 118 -11.68 -33.92 21.22
N PRO A 119 -11.53 -35.26 21.23
CA PRO A 119 -11.77 -36.10 20.05
C PRO A 119 -13.18 -35.96 19.46
N GLY A 120 -14.21 -35.78 20.30
CA GLY A 120 -15.58 -35.58 19.83
C GLY A 120 -15.77 -34.28 19.04
N TYR A 121 -15.02 -33.24 19.38
CA TYR A 121 -15.07 -31.95 18.67
C TYR A 121 -14.28 -32.05 17.36
N ASP A 122 -13.09 -32.65 17.39
CA ASP A 122 -12.31 -32.90 16.17
C ASP A 122 -13.11 -33.69 15.13
N ASP A 123 -13.78 -34.76 15.57
CA ASP A 123 -14.60 -35.61 14.70
C ASP A 123 -15.86 -34.89 14.21
N ALA A 124 -16.49 -34.06 15.06
CA ALA A 124 -17.59 -33.19 14.63
C ALA A 124 -17.15 -32.16 13.57
N VAL A 125 -15.95 -31.59 13.72
CA VAL A 125 -15.37 -30.65 12.74
C VAL A 125 -15.07 -31.37 11.43
N ASP A 126 -14.45 -32.54 11.47
CA ASP A 126 -14.13 -33.33 10.27
C ASP A 126 -15.39 -33.69 9.47
N ARG A 127 -16.41 -34.20 10.17
CA ARG A 127 -17.73 -34.47 9.58
C ARG A 127 -18.40 -33.22 9.03
N ALA A 128 -18.29 -32.09 9.74
CA ALA A 128 -18.86 -30.83 9.27
C ALA A 128 -18.17 -30.30 8.01
N ILE A 129 -16.85 -30.47 7.88
CA ILE A 129 -16.10 -30.10 6.67
C ILE A 129 -16.62 -30.92 5.49
N MET A 130 -16.72 -32.25 5.64
CA MET A 130 -17.25 -33.12 4.57
C MET A 130 -18.70 -32.77 4.21
N LYS A 131 -19.56 -32.56 5.21
CA LYS A 131 -20.99 -32.19 5.01
C LYS A 131 -21.17 -30.82 4.35
N SER A 132 -20.17 -29.94 4.46
CA SER A 132 -20.22 -28.60 3.89
C SER A 132 -19.94 -28.56 2.38
N SER A 133 -19.62 -29.70 1.77
CA SER A 133 -19.43 -29.80 0.32
C SER A 133 -20.74 -29.56 -0.44
N PRO A 134 -20.76 -28.69 -1.49
CA PRO A 134 -19.66 -27.84 -1.94
C PRO A 134 -19.52 -26.57 -1.08
N LEU A 135 -18.27 -26.17 -0.82
CA LEU A 135 -17.93 -24.93 -0.14
C LEU A 135 -18.14 -23.71 -1.04
N PRO A 136 -18.41 -22.52 -0.46
CA PRO A 136 -18.58 -21.31 -1.24
C PRO A 136 -17.30 -20.98 -2.01
N LEU A 137 -17.44 -20.72 -3.31
CA LEU A 137 -16.36 -20.26 -4.16
C LEU A 137 -16.10 -18.76 -3.93
N PRO A 138 -14.86 -18.27 -4.14
CA PRO A 138 -14.59 -16.85 -4.13
C PRO A 138 -15.25 -16.18 -5.34
N ASP A 139 -15.64 -14.92 -5.16
CA ASP A 139 -16.20 -14.09 -6.24
C ASP A 139 -15.18 -13.97 -7.40
N ASP A 140 -13.92 -13.77 -7.01
CA ASP A 140 -12.79 -13.67 -7.91
C ASP A 140 -12.05 -15.01 -8.01
N ARG A 141 -12.06 -15.65 -9.18
CA ARG A 141 -11.44 -16.97 -9.34
C ARG A 141 -9.93 -16.97 -9.10
N SER A 142 -9.29 -15.82 -9.22
CA SER A 142 -7.87 -15.60 -8.91
C SER A 142 -7.52 -15.74 -7.41
N LEU A 143 -8.54 -15.67 -6.54
CA LEU A 143 -8.41 -15.85 -5.10
C LEU A 143 -8.53 -17.31 -4.67
N PHE A 144 -9.05 -18.18 -5.54
CA PHE A 144 -9.21 -19.59 -5.23
C PHE A 144 -7.86 -20.19 -4.82
N ARG A 145 -7.91 -21.01 -3.77
CA ARG A 145 -6.81 -21.79 -3.24
C ARG A 145 -7.30 -23.21 -3.07
N ARG A 146 -6.52 -24.14 -3.61
CA ARG A 146 -6.83 -25.57 -3.52
C ARG A 146 -6.65 -26.06 -2.10
N ASP A 147 -5.56 -25.64 -1.46
CA ASP A 147 -5.16 -26.07 -0.14
C ASP A 147 -5.44 -24.94 0.86
N LEU A 148 -6.30 -25.21 1.84
CA LEU A 148 -6.74 -24.27 2.86
C LEU A 148 -6.43 -24.81 4.25
N GLN A 149 -5.70 -24.03 5.03
CA GLN A 149 -5.54 -24.29 6.46
C GLN A 149 -6.64 -23.57 7.23
N LEU A 150 -7.56 -24.32 7.82
CA LEU A 150 -8.69 -23.79 8.58
C LEU A 150 -8.45 -24.02 10.07
N LYS A 151 -8.67 -22.97 10.86
CA LYS A 151 -8.60 -23.00 12.33
C LYS A 151 -10.01 -22.90 12.90
N PHE A 152 -10.37 -23.89 13.71
CA PHE A 152 -11.67 -23.98 14.36
C PHE A 152 -11.52 -23.88 15.87
N ARG A 153 -12.36 -23.02 16.44
CA ARG A 153 -12.47 -22.73 17.86
C ARG A 153 -13.96 -22.66 18.17
N PRO A 154 -14.47 -23.39 19.18
CA PRO A 154 -15.91 -23.48 19.45
C PRO A 154 -16.53 -22.16 19.89
N GLN A 155 -15.76 -21.25 20.48
CA GLN A 155 -16.25 -19.95 20.96
C GLN A 155 -15.92 -18.77 20.03
N ASP A 156 -15.22 -19.01 18.92
CA ASP A 156 -14.88 -17.96 17.94
C ASP A 156 -16.09 -17.70 17.05
N ARG A 157 -16.71 -16.52 17.17
CA ARG A 157 -17.81 -16.05 16.31
C ARG A 157 -17.27 -15.29 15.12
#